data_AF-A0A1B1K603-F1
#
_entry.id   AF-A0A1B1K603-F1
#
_cell.length_a   1.000
_cell.length_b   1.000
_cell.length_c   1.000
_cell.angle_alpha   90.00
_cell.angle_beta   90.00
_cell.angle_gamma   90.00
#
_symmetry.space_group_name_H-M   'P 1'
#
loop_
_entity.id
_entity.type
_entity.pdbx_description
1 polymer ?
#
loop_
_entity_poly.entity_id
_entity_poly.type
_entity_poly.pdbx_seq_one_letter_code
_entity_poly.pdbx_strand_id
1 'polypeptide(L)'
;MSTAQHEREDKYDVGADFAVPDLDDLVPPGGRLDEDTVTLDNEYFDTTDRDLLRQHVTLRRRSGDTDAGWQLKVPDRKARTEIRVPLTADDSVPGELATLVSGVALGKSVHPVASISTVRRRRRMLDAEGILLTEVADDTVRATAAAASAGDGAVASDWGEVEVELGERGDGTLLRKIGKRLTRDDAHPSRYPSKLSRALHPNGPSPADDDSGAEVVRELLTAYLDTQVQAIVGGDVWLRRGLDPVHATRVGIRRFRSTLRVFKKMLDPAARARLDEELSWYAGVLGEVRDRQVQRARFAAAVSDLPEELVLGPVAARIENDLLAEQLRYRAEVMATVDGDRYRAVLAALARWRTDPPLTEDATSGARVLKKAARKARRKADKRLAAALDDDGGDEALHRARKAAKRAATPANSPAGWSGRRRARSGSPHTRRSRGFSGSTRTAWWPWAPSAPSGPAPGAPTARTGSPSGCSTGSSCRPRAAPATMSPGSPPDPSRTAGWPCLTAMMSGRTKSGTTALATKRKPNGSTATGRRCSRNYGSCRPGCNCSPGSC
;
A
#
# COMPACT_ATOMS: atom_id res chain seq x y z
N MET A 1 -0.90 -10.19 -26.42
CA MET A 1 -1.52 -9.47 -25.29
C MET A 1 -1.07 -10.14 -24.01
N SER A 2 -0.70 -9.37 -22.98
CA SER A 2 -0.28 -9.92 -21.70
C SER A 2 -1.46 -10.36 -20.83
N THR A 3 -1.33 -11.46 -20.08
CA THR A 3 -2.32 -11.90 -19.07
C THR A 3 -1.85 -11.54 -17.66
N ALA A 4 -2.72 -11.65 -16.65
CA ALA A 4 -2.40 -11.35 -15.25
C ALA A 4 -2.98 -12.40 -14.31
N GLN A 5 -2.17 -12.92 -13.38
CA GLN A 5 -2.61 -13.92 -12.40
C GLN A 5 -2.17 -13.51 -10.99
N HIS A 6 -3.02 -13.71 -9.98
CA HIS A 6 -2.67 -13.49 -8.58
C HIS A 6 -2.12 -14.77 -7.95
N GLU A 7 -0.95 -14.69 -7.35
CA GLU A 7 -0.26 -15.83 -6.74
C GLU A 7 -0.12 -15.67 -5.23
N ARG A 8 -0.34 -16.77 -4.50
CA ARG A 8 -0.02 -16.90 -3.08
C ARG A 8 0.69 -18.23 -2.84
N GLU A 9 1.94 -18.13 -2.41
CA GLU A 9 2.88 -19.24 -2.24
C GLU A 9 3.54 -19.20 -0.85
N ASP A 10 3.77 -20.38 -0.25
CA ASP A 10 4.71 -20.57 0.86
C ASP A 10 5.88 -21.43 0.36
N LYS A 11 7.13 -21.07 0.70
CA LYS A 11 8.35 -21.76 0.24
C LYS A 11 9.10 -22.37 1.42
N TYR A 12 9.69 -23.54 1.20
CA TYR A 12 10.42 -24.30 2.21
C TYR A 12 11.78 -24.74 1.67
N ASP A 13 12.83 -24.53 2.45
CA ASP A 13 14.15 -25.11 2.23
C ASP A 13 14.14 -26.57 2.74
N VAL A 14 14.66 -27.49 1.93
CA VAL A 14 14.71 -28.92 2.23
C VAL A 14 16.10 -29.51 2.00
N GLY A 15 16.42 -30.60 2.70
CA GLY A 15 17.65 -31.37 2.50
C GLY A 15 17.61 -32.22 1.22
N ALA A 16 18.76 -32.73 0.80
CA ALA A 16 18.89 -33.53 -0.43
C ALA A 16 18.04 -34.82 -0.42
N ASP A 17 17.86 -35.42 0.76
CA ASP A 17 17.10 -36.67 0.94
C ASP A 17 15.63 -36.44 1.33
N PHE A 18 15.17 -35.18 1.30
CA PHE A 18 13.79 -34.86 1.67
C PHE A 18 12.81 -35.43 0.64
N ALA A 19 11.70 -35.99 1.13
CA ALA A 19 10.57 -36.41 0.32
C ALA A 19 9.30 -35.73 0.81
N VAL A 20 8.50 -35.19 -0.11
CA VAL A 20 7.20 -34.62 0.25
C VAL A 20 6.33 -35.72 0.86
N PRO A 21 5.81 -35.52 2.09
CA PRO A 21 4.97 -36.51 2.75
C PRO A 21 3.68 -36.78 1.97
N ASP A 22 3.04 -37.90 2.27
CA ASP A 22 1.73 -38.23 1.75
C ASP A 22 0.70 -37.12 2.06
N LEU A 23 -0.14 -36.78 1.08
CA LEU A 23 -1.16 -35.74 1.18
C LEU A 23 -2.57 -36.26 0.89
N ASP A 24 -2.76 -37.57 0.68
CA ASP A 24 -4.03 -38.16 0.26
C ASP A 24 -5.17 -37.89 1.24
N ASP A 25 -4.88 -37.89 2.54
CA ASP A 25 -5.86 -37.57 3.60
C ASP A 25 -6.35 -36.11 3.59
N LEU A 26 -5.66 -35.23 2.85
CA LEU A 26 -6.06 -33.83 2.68
C LEU A 26 -6.92 -33.59 1.44
N VAL A 27 -7.01 -34.58 0.54
CA VAL A 27 -7.85 -34.51 -0.67
C VAL A 27 -9.33 -34.51 -0.25
N PRO A 28 -10.15 -33.55 -0.72
CA PRO A 28 -11.57 -33.53 -0.37
C PRO A 28 -12.32 -34.70 -1.03
N PRO A 29 -13.49 -35.09 -0.49
CA PRO A 29 -14.33 -36.12 -1.10
C PRO A 29 -14.64 -35.83 -2.57
N GLY A 30 -14.41 -36.81 -3.45
CA GLY A 30 -14.58 -36.65 -4.90
C GLY A 30 -13.44 -35.88 -5.60
N GLY A 31 -12.52 -35.29 -4.85
CA GLY A 31 -11.29 -34.71 -5.38
C GLY A 31 -10.25 -35.76 -5.73
N ARG A 32 -9.13 -35.30 -6.28
CA ARG A 32 -7.99 -36.16 -6.63
C ARG A 32 -6.66 -35.43 -6.49
N LEU A 33 -5.58 -36.20 -6.48
CA LEU A 33 -4.22 -35.72 -6.50
C LEU A 33 -3.56 -36.16 -7.81
N ASP A 34 -3.25 -35.19 -8.67
CA ASP A 34 -2.57 -35.45 -9.94
C ASP A 34 -1.07 -35.18 -9.77
N GLU A 35 -0.22 -36.09 -10.27
CA GLU A 35 1.23 -35.96 -10.21
C GLU A 35 1.86 -35.89 -11.61
N ASP A 36 2.80 -34.97 -11.80
CA ASP A 36 3.65 -34.93 -12.99
C ASP A 36 5.04 -34.38 -12.68
N THR A 37 5.97 -34.56 -13.63
CA THR A 37 7.33 -34.02 -13.53
C THR A 37 7.63 -33.19 -14.77
N VAL A 38 8.18 -32.00 -14.55
CA VAL A 38 8.57 -31.08 -15.63
C VAL A 38 9.98 -30.55 -15.39
N THR A 39 10.64 -30.15 -16.47
CA THR A 39 11.91 -29.42 -16.41
C THR A 39 11.67 -27.99 -16.83
N LEU A 40 12.04 -27.05 -15.98
CA LEU A 40 11.83 -25.63 -16.18
C LEU A 40 13.17 -24.91 -16.29
N ASP A 41 13.43 -24.31 -17.44
CA ASP A 41 14.61 -23.48 -17.65
C ASP A 41 14.18 -22.01 -17.62
N ASN A 42 14.84 -21.22 -16.78
CA ASN A 42 14.50 -19.82 -16.56
C ASN A 42 15.76 -18.95 -16.69
N GLU A 43 15.72 -17.98 -17.58
CA GLU A 43 16.70 -16.90 -17.66
C GLU A 43 16.10 -15.66 -17.00
N TYR A 44 16.80 -15.12 -16.01
CA TYR A 44 16.37 -13.95 -15.24
C TYR A 44 17.08 -12.70 -15.72
N PHE A 45 16.33 -11.60 -15.74
CA PHE A 45 16.76 -10.32 -16.27
C PHE A 45 16.68 -9.23 -15.21
N ASP A 46 17.73 -8.42 -15.09
CA ASP A 46 17.78 -7.27 -14.18
C ASP A 46 18.79 -6.23 -14.70
N THR A 47 18.95 -5.12 -13.99
CA THR A 47 20.06 -4.17 -14.20
C THR A 47 21.34 -4.72 -13.56
N THR A 48 22.50 -4.14 -13.90
CA THR A 48 23.79 -4.49 -13.25
C THR A 48 23.71 -4.35 -11.74
N ASP A 49 22.97 -3.34 -11.28
CA ASP A 49 22.75 -3.02 -9.87
C ASP A 49 21.62 -3.85 -9.22
N ARG A 50 20.96 -4.74 -9.98
CA ARG A 50 19.84 -5.57 -9.52
C ARG A 50 18.65 -4.73 -9.02
N ASP A 51 18.33 -3.65 -9.73
CA ASP A 51 17.32 -2.67 -9.32
C ASP A 51 15.89 -3.25 -9.29
N LEU A 52 15.55 -4.19 -10.19
CA LEU A 52 14.26 -4.90 -10.16
C LEU A 52 14.16 -5.74 -8.90
N LEU A 53 15.18 -6.55 -8.61
CA LEU A 53 15.22 -7.39 -7.42
C LEU A 53 15.14 -6.57 -6.12
N ARG A 54 15.85 -5.44 -6.04
CA ARG A 54 15.75 -4.51 -4.89
C ARG A 54 14.33 -3.99 -4.68
N GLN A 55 13.57 -3.86 -5.78
CA GLN A 55 12.16 -3.49 -5.76
C GLN A 55 11.20 -4.68 -5.62
N HIS A 56 11.70 -5.90 -5.41
CA HIS A 56 10.93 -7.15 -5.32
C HIS A 56 10.13 -7.43 -6.60
N VAL A 57 10.66 -6.98 -7.74
CA VAL A 57 10.18 -7.30 -9.08
C VAL A 57 11.13 -8.34 -9.67
N THR A 58 10.60 -9.36 -10.32
CA THR A 58 11.43 -10.35 -11.02
C THR A 58 10.93 -10.52 -12.44
N LEU A 59 11.82 -10.36 -13.41
CA LEU A 59 11.57 -10.61 -14.82
C LEU A 59 12.33 -11.87 -15.24
N ARG A 60 11.64 -12.81 -15.88
CA ARG A 60 12.25 -14.03 -16.42
C ARG A 60 11.66 -14.42 -17.76
N ARG A 61 12.47 -15.07 -18.59
CA ARG A 61 12.07 -15.87 -19.74
C ARG A 61 12.09 -17.33 -19.33
N ARG A 62 10.97 -18.04 -19.48
CA ARG A 62 10.82 -19.46 -19.12
C ARG A 62 10.60 -20.33 -20.35
N SER A 63 11.23 -21.50 -20.37
CA SER A 63 11.01 -22.60 -21.31
C SER A 63 10.85 -23.94 -20.58
N GLY A 64 10.35 -24.97 -21.29
CA GLY A 64 10.36 -26.37 -20.82
C GLY A 64 9.03 -26.95 -20.33
N ASP A 65 7.95 -26.16 -20.29
CA ASP A 65 6.59 -26.62 -19.92
C ASP A 65 5.51 -25.81 -20.67
N THR A 66 4.23 -26.13 -20.47
CA THR A 66 3.07 -25.40 -21.02
C THR A 66 3.03 -23.92 -20.64
N ASP A 67 3.74 -23.54 -19.57
CA ASP A 67 3.86 -22.17 -19.07
C ASP A 67 5.06 -21.40 -19.66
N ALA A 68 5.58 -21.84 -20.81
CA ALA A 68 6.65 -21.15 -21.52
C ALA A 68 6.25 -19.72 -21.90
N GLY A 69 7.15 -18.78 -21.67
CA GLY A 69 6.88 -17.36 -21.87
C GLY A 69 7.74 -16.45 -21.01
N TRP A 70 7.61 -15.16 -21.27
CA TRP A 70 8.09 -14.10 -20.40
C TRP A 70 7.14 -13.89 -19.23
N GLN A 71 7.71 -13.75 -18.04
CA GLN A 71 6.97 -13.64 -16.80
C GLN A 71 7.56 -12.52 -15.95
N LEU A 72 6.72 -11.53 -15.63
CA LEU A 72 7.06 -10.40 -14.77
C LEU A 72 6.24 -10.49 -13.49
N LYS A 73 6.90 -10.82 -12.37
CA LYS A 73 6.25 -10.81 -11.05
C LYS A 73 6.33 -9.41 -10.46
N VAL A 74 5.17 -8.86 -10.15
CA VAL A 74 4.98 -7.51 -9.63
C VAL A 74 4.35 -7.59 -8.24
N PRO A 75 4.81 -6.80 -7.27
CA PRO A 75 4.16 -6.70 -5.98
C PRO A 75 2.71 -6.19 -6.07
N ASP A 76 1.75 -6.91 -5.47
CA ASP A 76 0.37 -6.45 -5.38
C ASP A 76 -0.27 -6.71 -4.00
N ARG A 77 -0.33 -5.66 -3.17
CA ARG A 77 -0.95 -5.65 -1.84
C ARG A 77 -0.47 -6.78 -0.92
N LYS A 78 -1.19 -7.92 -0.88
CA LYS A 78 -0.94 -9.09 -0.03
C LYS A 78 -0.48 -10.32 -0.84
N ALA A 79 -0.37 -10.18 -2.15
CA ALA A 79 -0.02 -11.20 -3.11
C ALA A 79 1.03 -10.65 -4.09
N ARG A 80 1.44 -11.47 -5.04
CA ARG A 80 2.17 -11.03 -6.23
C ARG A 80 1.24 -11.22 -7.43
N THR A 81 1.34 -10.33 -8.41
CA THR A 81 0.69 -10.52 -9.70
C THR A 81 1.76 -10.89 -10.71
N GLU A 82 1.58 -12.00 -11.40
CA GLU A 82 2.42 -12.40 -12.53
C GLU A 82 1.80 -11.90 -13.83
N ILE A 83 2.58 -11.16 -14.61
CA ILE A 83 2.22 -10.71 -15.96
C ILE A 83 2.93 -11.64 -16.94
N ARG A 84 2.18 -12.32 -17.81
CA ARG A 84 2.73 -13.29 -18.77
C ARG A 84 2.65 -12.76 -20.19
N VAL A 85 3.71 -12.95 -20.97
CA VAL A 85 3.77 -12.68 -22.42
C VAL A 85 4.33 -13.92 -23.12
N PRO A 86 3.69 -14.46 -24.17
CA PRO A 86 4.20 -15.63 -24.89
C PRO A 86 5.61 -15.42 -25.46
N LEU A 87 6.33 -16.52 -25.69
CA LEU A 87 7.62 -16.48 -26.40
C LEU A 87 7.42 -16.02 -27.85
N THR A 88 8.38 -15.26 -28.35
CA THR A 88 8.54 -14.93 -29.78
C THR A 88 9.83 -15.57 -30.29
N ALA A 89 10.14 -15.40 -31.58
CA ALA A 89 11.43 -15.85 -32.13
C ALA A 89 12.63 -15.03 -31.63
N ASP A 90 12.38 -13.89 -30.98
CA ASP A 90 13.40 -13.02 -30.40
C ASP A 90 13.52 -13.27 -28.89
N ASP A 91 14.74 -13.43 -28.42
CA ASP A 91 15.07 -13.65 -27.01
C ASP A 91 15.29 -12.33 -26.25
N SER A 92 15.13 -11.19 -26.91
CA SER A 92 15.12 -9.87 -26.27
C SER A 92 13.85 -9.63 -25.44
N VAL A 93 13.97 -8.82 -24.39
CA VAL A 93 12.84 -8.46 -23.52
C VAL A 93 11.76 -7.76 -24.35
N PRO A 94 10.51 -8.26 -24.37
CA PRO A 94 9.43 -7.66 -25.15
C PRO A 94 9.21 -6.20 -24.78
N GLY A 95 8.98 -5.34 -25.79
CA GLY A 95 8.82 -3.89 -25.59
C GLY A 95 7.72 -3.50 -24.59
N GLU A 96 6.64 -4.30 -24.49
CA GLU A 96 5.61 -4.13 -23.46
C GLU A 96 6.20 -4.30 -22.05
N LEU A 97 6.96 -5.37 -21.80
CA LEU A 97 7.60 -5.62 -20.50
C LEU A 97 8.72 -4.63 -20.20
N ALA A 98 9.53 -4.28 -21.20
CA ALA A 98 10.56 -3.23 -21.09
C ALA A 98 9.95 -1.90 -20.65
N THR A 99 8.79 -1.54 -21.23
CA THR A 99 8.03 -0.35 -20.82
C THR A 99 7.61 -0.46 -19.35
N LEU A 100 7.02 -1.60 -18.95
CA LEU A 100 6.51 -1.82 -17.59
C LEU A 100 7.60 -1.75 -16.51
N VAL A 101 8.83 -2.19 -16.80
CA VAL A 101 9.93 -2.18 -15.82
C VAL A 101 10.80 -0.93 -15.88
N SER A 102 10.65 -0.07 -16.89
CA SER A 102 11.54 1.09 -17.11
C SER A 102 11.72 2.00 -15.89
N GLY A 103 10.65 2.28 -15.13
CA GLY A 103 10.71 3.06 -13.90
C GLY A 103 11.51 2.36 -12.80
N VAL A 104 11.22 1.08 -12.56
CA VAL A 104 11.88 0.21 -11.58
C VAL A 104 13.36 -0.04 -11.93
N ALA A 105 13.67 -0.17 -13.22
CA ALA A 105 15.02 -0.25 -13.75
C ALA A 105 15.79 1.08 -13.68
N LEU A 106 15.15 2.16 -13.20
CA LEU A 106 15.72 3.50 -13.11
C LEU A 106 16.23 4.04 -14.46
N GLY A 107 15.62 3.61 -15.57
CA GLY A 107 16.06 3.94 -16.93
C GLY A 107 17.32 3.21 -17.40
N LYS A 108 17.87 2.28 -16.63
CA LYS A 108 19.06 1.47 -17.00
C LYS A 108 18.66 0.30 -17.90
N SER A 109 19.65 -0.25 -18.62
CA SER A 109 19.46 -1.45 -19.42
C SER A 109 19.24 -2.68 -18.55
N VAL A 110 18.34 -3.55 -19.01
CA VAL A 110 18.02 -4.84 -18.39
C VAL A 110 18.65 -5.94 -19.24
N HIS A 111 19.38 -6.85 -18.61
CA HIS A 111 20.13 -7.93 -19.26
C HIS A 111 20.08 -9.20 -18.42
N PRO A 112 20.45 -10.37 -18.98
CA PRO A 112 20.53 -11.62 -18.22
C PRO A 112 21.45 -11.50 -17.00
N VAL A 113 20.97 -11.97 -15.84
CA VAL A 113 21.73 -11.96 -14.57
C VAL A 113 21.81 -13.33 -13.91
N ALA A 114 20.94 -14.28 -14.28
CA ALA A 114 21.03 -15.65 -13.79
C ALA A 114 20.27 -16.62 -14.71
N SER A 115 20.78 -17.84 -14.83
CA SER A 115 20.07 -18.98 -15.42
C SER A 115 19.74 -19.99 -14.32
N ILE A 116 18.51 -20.47 -14.27
CA ILE A 116 18.03 -21.43 -13.29
C ILE A 116 17.29 -22.56 -14.00
N SER A 117 17.81 -23.77 -13.88
CA SER A 117 17.14 -25.00 -14.32
C SER A 117 16.54 -25.70 -13.11
N THR A 118 15.29 -26.15 -13.21
CA THR A 118 14.57 -26.80 -12.13
C THR A 118 13.91 -28.07 -12.63
N VAL A 119 14.22 -29.20 -11.99
CA VAL A 119 13.40 -30.41 -12.13
C VAL A 119 12.33 -30.32 -11.06
N ARG A 120 11.08 -30.13 -11.48
CA ARG A 120 9.93 -29.92 -10.61
C ARG A 120 9.03 -31.14 -10.64
N ARG A 121 8.81 -31.77 -9.48
CA ARG A 121 7.78 -32.79 -9.28
C ARG A 121 6.56 -32.12 -8.66
N ARG A 122 5.44 -32.05 -9.38
CA ARG A 122 4.22 -31.38 -8.92
C ARG A 122 3.22 -32.38 -8.41
N ARG A 123 2.57 -32.04 -7.31
CA ARG A 123 1.36 -32.69 -6.80
C ARG A 123 0.23 -31.67 -6.78
N ARG A 124 -0.73 -31.82 -7.68
CA ARG A 124 -1.87 -30.89 -7.84
C ARG A 124 -3.11 -31.50 -7.21
N MET A 125 -3.59 -30.86 -6.15
CA MET A 125 -4.83 -31.25 -5.49
C MET A 125 -6.01 -30.53 -6.12
N LEU A 126 -6.94 -31.31 -6.66
CA LEU A 126 -8.14 -30.85 -7.35
C LEU A 126 -9.38 -31.19 -6.53
N ASP A 127 -10.41 -30.34 -6.60
CA ASP A 127 -11.73 -30.67 -6.06
C ASP A 127 -12.54 -31.60 -6.99
N ALA A 128 -13.77 -31.93 -6.59
CA ALA A 128 -14.67 -32.79 -7.34
C ALA A 128 -15.05 -32.23 -8.72
N GLU A 129 -14.95 -30.91 -8.91
CA GLU A 129 -15.20 -30.22 -10.16
C GLU A 129 -13.93 -30.11 -11.04
N GLY A 130 -12.79 -30.61 -10.56
CA GLY A 130 -11.51 -30.56 -11.27
C GLY A 130 -10.81 -29.20 -11.21
N ILE A 131 -11.18 -28.33 -10.26
CA ILE A 131 -10.56 -27.01 -10.06
C ILE A 131 -9.41 -27.12 -9.05
N LEU A 132 -8.31 -26.40 -9.31
CA LEU A 132 -7.11 -26.43 -8.47
C LEU A 132 -7.35 -25.82 -7.09
N LEU A 133 -7.04 -26.61 -6.06
CA LEU A 133 -7.01 -26.18 -4.66
C LEU A 133 -5.60 -25.77 -4.26
N THR A 134 -4.60 -26.58 -4.58
CA THR A 134 -3.20 -26.28 -4.30
C THR A 134 -2.27 -27.11 -5.16
N GLU A 135 -1.11 -26.56 -5.48
CA GLU A 135 0.01 -27.28 -6.06
C GLU A 135 1.14 -27.34 -5.02
N VAL A 136 1.67 -28.54 -4.79
CA VAL A 136 2.91 -28.76 -4.03
C VAL A 136 3.99 -29.14 -5.03
N ALA A 137 5.00 -28.30 -5.19
CA ALA A 137 6.11 -28.49 -6.09
C ALA A 137 7.39 -28.81 -5.31
N ASP A 138 7.93 -30.01 -5.51
CA ASP A 138 9.24 -30.45 -5.02
C ASP A 138 10.29 -30.18 -6.11
N ASP A 139 11.15 -29.19 -5.86
CA ASP A 139 12.07 -28.62 -6.82
C ASP A 139 13.51 -29.01 -6.51
N THR A 140 14.16 -29.69 -7.46
CA THR A 140 15.62 -29.77 -7.51
C THR A 140 16.14 -28.67 -8.43
N VAL A 141 16.85 -27.70 -7.87
CA VAL A 141 17.24 -26.47 -8.55
C VAL A 141 18.75 -26.44 -8.78
N ARG A 142 19.16 -26.06 -9.99
CA ARG A 142 20.52 -25.65 -10.33
C ARG A 142 20.51 -24.24 -10.87
N ALA A 143 21.38 -23.39 -10.36
CA ALA A 143 21.49 -22.01 -10.78
C ALA A 143 22.93 -21.62 -11.14
N THR A 144 23.05 -20.76 -12.13
CA THR A 144 24.27 -20.05 -12.48
C THR A 144 23.96 -18.56 -12.49
N ALA A 145 24.58 -17.82 -11.59
CA ALA A 145 24.38 -16.38 -11.44
C ALA A 145 25.59 -15.60 -11.95
N ALA A 146 25.33 -14.46 -12.58
CA ALA A 146 26.36 -13.50 -12.96
C ALA A 146 27.11 -13.00 -11.72
N ALA A 147 28.40 -12.73 -11.94
CA ALA A 147 29.32 -12.17 -10.96
C ALA A 147 28.74 -10.92 -10.26
N ALA A 148 29.04 -10.77 -8.96
CA ALA A 148 28.62 -9.60 -8.20
C ALA A 148 29.46 -8.36 -8.53
N SER A 149 30.74 -8.56 -8.88
CA SER A 149 31.68 -7.50 -9.26
C SER A 149 32.41 -7.87 -10.56
N ALA A 150 32.85 -6.86 -11.30
CA ALA A 150 33.71 -7.07 -12.46
C ALA A 150 35.01 -7.76 -12.03
N GLY A 151 35.23 -8.98 -12.52
CA GLY A 151 36.40 -9.82 -12.18
C GLY A 151 36.07 -11.07 -11.36
N ASP A 152 34.89 -11.16 -10.75
CA ASP A 152 34.45 -12.42 -10.15
C ASP A 152 33.97 -13.40 -11.24
N GLY A 153 34.14 -14.70 -11.01
CA GLY A 153 33.55 -15.73 -11.85
C GLY A 153 32.03 -15.84 -11.64
N ALA A 154 31.32 -16.45 -12.61
CA ALA A 154 29.93 -16.83 -12.40
C ALA A 154 29.81 -17.80 -11.21
N VAL A 155 28.76 -17.64 -10.42
CA VAL A 155 28.52 -18.46 -9.23
C VAL A 155 27.53 -19.56 -9.56
N ALA A 156 27.97 -20.81 -9.44
CA ALA A 156 27.10 -21.97 -9.54
C ALA A 156 26.61 -22.39 -8.14
N SER A 157 25.34 -22.79 -8.05
CA SER A 157 24.74 -23.32 -6.82
C SER A 157 23.63 -24.30 -7.14
N ASP A 158 23.39 -25.23 -6.22
CA ASP A 158 22.33 -26.22 -6.29
C ASP A 158 21.61 -26.32 -4.94
N TRP A 159 20.31 -26.62 -4.98
CA TRP A 159 19.51 -26.84 -3.77
C TRP A 159 18.19 -27.57 -4.05
N GLY A 160 17.62 -28.13 -2.98
CA GLY A 160 16.23 -28.56 -2.92
C GLY A 160 15.33 -27.50 -2.28
N GLU A 161 14.13 -27.30 -2.83
CA GLU A 161 13.08 -26.51 -2.18
C GLU A 161 11.69 -27.08 -2.47
N VAL A 162 10.74 -26.84 -1.56
CA VAL A 162 9.33 -27.15 -1.76
C VAL A 162 8.52 -25.86 -1.80
N GLU A 163 7.72 -25.68 -2.84
CA GLU A 163 6.78 -24.58 -2.97
C GLU A 163 5.35 -25.09 -2.85
N VAL A 164 4.53 -24.41 -2.03
CA VAL A 164 3.10 -24.71 -1.91
C VAL A 164 2.32 -23.49 -2.39
N GLU A 165 1.67 -23.63 -3.54
CA GLU A 165 0.90 -22.57 -4.19
C GLU A 165 -0.60 -22.82 -4.02
N LEU A 166 -1.37 -21.77 -3.72
CA LEU A 166 -2.82 -21.85 -3.69
C LEU A 166 -3.39 -21.76 -5.10
N GLY A 167 -4.26 -22.71 -5.44
CA GLY A 167 -5.10 -22.65 -6.62
C GLY A 167 -6.30 -21.72 -6.43
N GLU A 168 -7.11 -21.59 -7.48
CA GLU A 168 -8.24 -20.68 -7.56
C GLU A 168 -9.28 -20.87 -6.44
N ARG A 169 -9.51 -22.13 -6.06
CA ARG A 169 -10.43 -22.50 -4.97
C ARG A 169 -9.72 -22.84 -3.66
N GLY A 170 -8.40 -22.70 -3.64
CA GLY A 170 -7.58 -22.92 -2.46
C GLY A 170 -7.85 -21.92 -1.34
N ASP A 171 -7.74 -22.36 -0.09
CA ASP A 171 -7.83 -21.48 1.07
C ASP A 171 -6.56 -21.50 1.94
N GLY A 172 -6.38 -20.44 2.74
CA GLY A 172 -5.24 -20.34 3.65
C GLY A 172 -5.23 -21.36 4.79
N THR A 173 -6.27 -22.18 4.95
CA THR A 173 -6.29 -23.28 5.90
C THR A 173 -5.63 -24.51 5.35
N LEU A 174 -5.86 -24.84 4.08
CA LEU A 174 -5.17 -25.92 3.37
C LEU A 174 -3.66 -25.66 3.32
N LEU A 175 -3.25 -24.48 2.86
CA LEU A 175 -1.83 -24.05 2.84
C LEU A 175 -1.16 -24.27 4.20
N ARG A 176 -1.82 -23.86 5.28
CA ARG A 176 -1.32 -24.00 6.65
C ARG A 176 -1.26 -25.46 7.13
N LYS A 177 -2.17 -26.33 6.67
CA LYS A 177 -2.15 -27.76 7.01
C LYS A 177 -0.95 -28.44 6.34
N ILE A 178 -0.77 -28.19 5.04
CA ILE A 178 0.35 -28.72 4.26
C ILE A 178 1.67 -28.23 4.83
N GLY A 179 1.81 -26.91 5.04
CA GLY A 179 3.02 -26.32 5.62
C GLY A 179 3.38 -26.90 6.99
N LYS A 180 2.39 -27.20 7.84
CA LYS A 180 2.64 -27.89 9.12
C LYS A 180 3.13 -29.32 8.96
N ARG A 181 2.72 -30.02 7.90
CA ARG A 181 3.17 -31.40 7.64
C ARG A 181 4.60 -31.37 7.13
N LEU A 182 4.88 -30.53 6.12
CA LEU A 182 6.23 -30.29 5.62
C LEU A 182 7.21 -29.97 6.77
N THR A 183 6.86 -29.06 7.67
CA THR A 183 7.73 -28.70 8.81
C THR A 183 7.86 -29.77 9.89
N ARG A 184 6.95 -30.76 9.96
CA ARG A 184 7.17 -31.92 10.85
C ARG A 184 8.20 -32.88 10.28
N ASP A 185 8.35 -32.90 8.97
CA ASP A 185 9.25 -33.79 8.25
C ASP A 185 10.52 -33.03 7.81
N ASP A 186 10.99 -32.11 8.65
CA ASP A 186 12.23 -31.34 8.50
C ASP A 186 12.30 -30.32 7.35
N ALA A 187 11.17 -29.93 6.73
CA ALA A 187 11.15 -28.76 5.85
C ALA A 187 11.13 -27.44 6.64
N HIS A 188 12.00 -26.49 6.30
CA HIS A 188 12.08 -25.21 7.00
C HIS A 188 11.54 -24.08 6.13
N PRO A 189 10.72 -23.14 6.65
CA PRO A 189 10.31 -21.98 5.87
C PRO A 189 11.52 -21.25 5.27
N SER A 190 11.51 -21.02 3.97
CA SER A 190 12.68 -20.51 3.26
C SER A 190 13.04 -19.10 3.74
N ARG A 191 14.35 -18.85 3.90
CA ARG A 191 14.88 -17.51 4.19
C ARG A 191 14.94 -16.61 2.95
N TYR A 192 14.72 -17.19 1.75
CA TYR A 192 14.82 -16.47 0.49
C TYR A 192 13.45 -16.07 -0.05
N PRO A 193 13.28 -14.83 -0.54
CA PRO A 193 12.01 -14.38 -1.11
C PRO A 193 11.75 -14.90 -2.54
N SER A 194 12.77 -15.46 -3.21
CA SER A 194 12.68 -16.04 -4.56
C SER A 194 13.92 -16.90 -4.88
N LYS A 195 13.79 -17.83 -5.83
CA LYS A 195 14.90 -18.60 -6.42
C LYS A 195 16.01 -17.68 -6.94
N LEU A 196 15.64 -16.57 -7.61
CA LEU A 196 16.60 -15.57 -8.09
C LEU A 196 17.42 -14.96 -6.95
N SER A 197 16.76 -14.61 -5.83
CA SER A 197 17.47 -14.07 -4.66
C SER A 197 18.46 -15.08 -4.08
N ARG A 198 18.15 -16.38 -4.11
CA ARG A 198 19.05 -17.44 -3.65
C ARG A 198 20.22 -17.65 -4.61
N ALA A 199 19.95 -17.73 -5.92
CA ALA A 199 20.97 -17.86 -6.95
C ALA A 199 22.01 -16.71 -6.89
N LEU A 200 21.54 -15.48 -6.69
CA LEU A 200 22.39 -14.29 -6.63
C LEU A 200 23.12 -14.09 -5.29
N HIS A 201 22.66 -14.78 -4.24
CA HIS A 201 23.18 -14.70 -2.87
C HIS A 201 23.12 -16.08 -2.20
N PRO A 202 23.90 -17.07 -2.66
CA PRO A 202 23.77 -18.47 -2.21
C PRO A 202 24.11 -18.63 -0.72
N ASN A 203 25.02 -17.81 -0.20
CA ASN A 203 25.36 -17.76 1.22
C ASN A 203 24.26 -17.12 2.09
N GLY A 204 23.22 -16.59 1.45
CA GLY A 204 22.06 -16.00 2.10
C GLY A 204 22.27 -14.57 2.56
N PRO A 205 21.19 -13.89 2.94
CA PRO A 205 21.34 -12.77 3.86
C PRO A 205 21.96 -13.34 5.13
N SER A 206 23.18 -12.90 5.48
CA SER A 206 23.73 -13.22 6.79
C SER A 206 22.71 -12.72 7.81
N PRO A 207 22.19 -13.57 8.72
CA PRO A 207 21.48 -13.04 9.86
C PRO A 207 22.41 -12.00 10.48
N ALA A 208 21.94 -10.78 10.66
CA ALA A 208 22.63 -9.87 11.54
C ALA A 208 22.55 -10.55 12.92
N ASP A 209 23.67 -11.14 13.36
CA ASP A 209 23.82 -11.66 14.73
C ASP A 209 23.84 -10.50 15.75
N ASP A 210 23.61 -9.28 15.29
CA ASP A 210 23.42 -8.10 16.09
C ASP A 210 21.97 -8.01 16.63
N ASP A 211 21.78 -8.48 17.85
CA ASP A 211 20.56 -8.27 18.64
C ASP A 211 20.41 -6.82 19.17
N SER A 212 21.16 -5.84 18.61
CA SER A 212 21.06 -4.44 19.03
C SER A 212 19.64 -3.91 18.89
N GLY A 213 19.31 -2.95 19.75
CA GLY A 213 18.02 -2.26 19.65
C GLY A 213 17.84 -1.55 18.31
N ALA A 214 18.92 -1.10 17.68
CA ALA A 214 18.86 -0.47 16.36
C ALA A 214 18.42 -1.46 15.28
N GLU A 215 18.93 -2.68 15.30
CA GLU A 215 18.55 -3.72 14.33
C GLU A 215 17.10 -4.18 14.53
N VAL A 216 16.66 -4.33 15.78
CA VAL A 216 15.23 -4.58 16.07
C VAL A 216 14.33 -3.45 15.55
N VAL A 217 14.77 -2.20 15.64
CA VAL A 217 14.03 -1.06 15.09
C VAL A 217 14.04 -1.10 13.56
N ARG A 218 15.19 -1.42 12.95
CA ARG A 218 15.35 -1.58 11.51
C ARG A 218 14.38 -2.63 10.98
N GLU A 219 14.46 -3.86 11.46
CA GLU A 219 13.61 -4.99 11.04
C GLU A 219 12.12 -4.65 11.11
N LEU A 220 11.67 -4.08 12.24
CA LEU A 220 10.26 -3.73 12.42
C LEU A 220 9.81 -2.58 11.52
N LEU A 221 10.69 -1.62 11.24
CA LEU A 221 10.39 -0.47 10.40
C LEU A 221 10.39 -0.88 8.92
N THR A 222 11.42 -1.58 8.47
CA THR A 222 11.58 -2.05 7.07
C THR A 222 10.44 -2.96 6.68
N ALA A 223 10.03 -3.91 7.54
CA ALA A 223 8.88 -4.78 7.27
C ALA A 223 7.59 -4.00 6.98
N TYR A 224 7.34 -2.88 7.67
CA TYR A 224 6.16 -2.05 7.40
C TYR A 224 6.33 -1.13 6.20
N LEU A 225 7.50 -0.49 6.07
CA LEU A 225 7.82 0.40 4.96
C LEU A 225 7.76 -0.38 3.64
N ASP A 226 8.26 -1.61 3.62
CA ASP A 226 8.22 -2.53 2.48
C ASP A 226 6.81 -2.61 1.88
N THR A 227 5.79 -2.89 2.70
CA THR A 227 4.39 -2.95 2.23
C THR A 227 3.95 -1.65 1.53
N GLN A 228 4.44 -0.50 1.98
CA GLN A 228 4.08 0.77 1.35
C GLN A 228 4.90 1.02 0.07
N VAL A 229 6.16 0.59 0.03
CA VAL A 229 6.99 0.59 -1.18
C VAL A 229 6.35 -0.29 -2.25
N GLN A 230 5.89 -1.50 -1.90
CA GLN A 230 5.18 -2.37 -2.84
C GLN A 230 3.98 -1.70 -3.50
N ALA A 231 3.18 -0.95 -2.73
CA ALA A 231 2.03 -0.23 -3.27
C ALA A 231 2.42 0.94 -4.21
N ILE A 232 3.63 1.49 -4.04
CA ILE A 232 4.16 2.56 -4.89
C ILE A 232 4.76 1.96 -6.17
N VAL A 233 5.60 0.93 -6.03
CA VAL A 233 6.25 0.20 -7.14
C VAL A 233 5.22 -0.49 -8.02
N GLY A 234 4.29 -1.25 -7.44
CA GLY A 234 3.18 -1.82 -8.20
C GLY A 234 2.36 -0.72 -8.90
N GLY A 235 2.19 0.43 -8.24
CA GLY A 235 1.55 1.60 -8.85
C GLY A 235 2.22 2.11 -10.12
N ASP A 236 3.55 2.13 -10.18
CA ASP A 236 4.32 2.45 -11.40
C ASP A 236 3.97 1.48 -12.53
N VAL A 237 4.12 0.18 -12.26
CA VAL A 237 3.87 -0.87 -13.26
C VAL A 237 2.42 -0.84 -13.75
N TRP A 238 1.45 -0.68 -12.85
CA TRP A 238 0.03 -0.64 -13.22
C TRP A 238 -0.34 0.63 -13.98
N LEU A 239 0.27 1.79 -13.68
CA LEU A 239 0.10 3.00 -14.49
C LEU A 239 0.60 2.79 -15.92
N ARG A 240 1.79 2.21 -16.06
CA ARG A 240 2.42 1.90 -17.37
C ARG A 240 1.64 0.87 -18.18
N ARG A 241 0.93 -0.05 -17.50
CA ARG A 241 -0.01 -0.98 -18.13
C ARG A 241 -1.33 -0.33 -18.56
N GLY A 242 -1.50 0.97 -18.30
CA GLY A 242 -2.74 1.69 -18.62
C GLY A 242 -3.87 1.49 -17.60
N LEU A 243 -3.61 0.87 -16.45
CA LEU A 243 -4.59 0.69 -15.36
C LEU A 243 -4.62 1.90 -14.42
N ASP A 244 -5.57 1.92 -13.48
CA ASP A 244 -5.74 3.01 -12.52
C ASP A 244 -5.40 2.61 -11.07
N PRO A 245 -4.11 2.59 -10.69
CA PRO A 245 -3.69 2.31 -9.32
C PRO A 245 -3.66 3.56 -8.42
N VAL A 246 -4.05 4.74 -8.93
CA VAL A 246 -3.77 6.06 -8.32
C VAL A 246 -4.21 6.10 -6.85
N HIS A 247 -5.40 5.57 -6.53
CA HIS A 247 -5.87 5.52 -5.15
C HIS A 247 -4.96 4.70 -4.23
N ALA A 248 -4.58 3.50 -4.66
CA ALA A 248 -3.75 2.59 -3.87
C ALA A 248 -2.34 3.16 -3.66
N THR A 249 -1.74 3.71 -4.72
CA THR A 249 -0.44 4.39 -4.68
C THR A 249 -0.46 5.56 -3.70
N ARG A 250 -1.47 6.44 -3.78
CA ARG A 250 -1.64 7.56 -2.83
C ARG A 250 -1.81 7.11 -1.39
N VAL A 251 -2.52 6.00 -1.17
CA VAL A 251 -2.66 5.40 0.17
C VAL A 251 -1.30 4.93 0.69
N GLY A 252 -0.50 4.25 -0.14
CA GLY A 252 0.88 3.83 0.16
C GLY A 252 1.76 5.01 0.55
N ILE A 253 1.82 6.03 -0.30
CA ILE A 253 2.59 7.27 -0.05
C ILE A 253 2.17 7.94 1.27
N ARG A 254 0.86 8.12 1.48
CA ARG A 254 0.34 8.73 2.72
C ARG A 254 0.76 7.93 3.96
N ARG A 255 0.70 6.60 3.90
CA ARG A 255 1.09 5.72 5.01
C ARG A 255 2.60 5.79 5.25
N PHE A 256 3.41 5.75 4.20
CA PHE A 256 4.86 5.91 4.28
C PHE A 256 5.24 7.23 4.97
N ARG A 257 4.71 8.36 4.46
CA ARG A 257 4.93 9.69 5.06
C ARG A 257 4.44 9.80 6.51
N SER A 258 3.34 9.10 6.85
CA SER A 258 2.85 9.04 8.23
C SER A 258 3.85 8.33 9.14
N THR A 259 4.44 7.23 8.68
CA THR A 259 5.50 6.50 9.37
C THR A 259 6.73 7.38 9.60
N LEU A 260 7.22 8.09 8.56
CA LEU A 260 8.32 9.05 8.68
C LEU A 260 8.06 10.09 9.77
N ARG A 261 6.84 10.62 9.85
CA ARG A 261 6.46 11.66 10.81
C ARG A 261 6.33 11.14 12.24
N VAL A 262 5.81 9.92 12.42
CA VAL A 262 5.63 9.33 13.75
C VAL A 262 6.97 8.89 14.34
N PHE A 263 7.84 8.31 13.52
CA PHE A 263 9.14 7.77 13.94
C PHE A 263 10.30 8.73 13.73
N LYS A 264 10.03 10.02 13.48
CA LYS A 264 11.00 11.06 13.14
C LYS A 264 12.21 11.22 14.08
N LYS A 265 12.14 10.69 15.30
CA LYS A 265 13.24 10.74 16.28
C LYS A 265 14.31 9.69 15.99
N MET A 266 13.91 8.54 15.45
CA MET A 266 14.77 7.39 15.14
C MET A 266 15.29 7.43 13.70
N LEU A 267 15.01 8.50 12.96
CA LEU A 267 15.31 8.63 11.55
C LEU A 267 16.13 9.90 11.33
N ASP A 268 17.16 9.79 10.50
CA ASP A 268 17.99 10.94 10.15
C ASP A 268 17.11 12.11 9.68
N PRO A 269 17.20 13.29 10.32
CA PRO A 269 16.30 14.40 10.03
C PRO A 269 16.36 14.88 8.58
N ALA A 270 17.55 14.88 7.97
CA ALA A 270 17.79 15.39 6.63
C ALA A 270 17.28 14.41 5.56
N ALA A 271 17.64 13.13 5.65
CA ALA A 271 17.19 12.09 4.75
C ALA A 271 15.67 11.93 4.81
N ARG A 272 15.08 11.97 6.02
CA ARG A 272 13.63 11.93 6.21
C ARG A 272 12.94 13.14 5.57
N ALA A 273 13.50 14.35 5.71
CA ALA A 273 12.92 15.56 5.14
C ALA A 273 12.90 15.49 3.61
N ARG A 274 14.04 15.14 2.99
CA ARG A 274 14.17 14.96 1.54
C ARG A 274 13.15 13.94 1.01
N LEU A 275 13.03 12.77 1.64
CA LEU A 275 12.07 11.77 1.17
C LEU A 275 10.61 12.18 1.42
N ASP A 276 10.26 12.86 2.53
CA ASP A 276 8.88 13.36 2.75
C ASP A 276 8.48 14.40 1.70
N GLU A 277 9.44 15.23 1.26
CA GLU A 277 9.26 16.24 0.21
C GLU A 277 8.98 15.59 -1.14
N GLU A 278 9.85 14.67 -1.58
CA GLU A 278 9.67 13.96 -2.85
C GLU A 278 8.36 13.15 -2.90
N LEU A 279 8.03 12.46 -1.81
CA LEU A 279 6.74 11.78 -1.67
C LEU A 279 5.57 12.76 -1.61
N SER A 280 5.77 13.99 -1.14
CA SER A 280 4.74 15.03 -1.16
C SER A 280 4.48 15.53 -2.57
N TRP A 281 5.54 15.79 -3.31
CA TRP A 281 5.49 16.21 -4.71
C TRP A 281 4.75 15.15 -5.55
N TYR A 282 5.17 13.89 -5.50
CA TYR A 282 4.51 12.84 -6.28
C TYR A 282 3.05 12.61 -5.85
N ALA A 283 2.75 12.73 -4.55
CA ALA A 283 1.37 12.74 -4.10
C ALA A 283 0.58 13.97 -4.59
N GLY A 284 1.21 15.12 -4.84
CA GLY A 284 0.56 16.27 -5.46
C GLY A 284 0.09 15.93 -6.87
N VAL A 285 1.00 15.43 -7.71
CA VAL A 285 0.73 15.05 -9.11
C VAL A 285 -0.41 14.00 -9.20
N LEU A 286 -0.32 12.92 -8.42
CA LEU A 286 -1.39 11.92 -8.34
C LEU A 286 -2.70 12.47 -7.75
N GLY A 287 -2.61 13.57 -7.00
CA GLY A 287 -3.75 14.24 -6.37
C GLY A 287 -4.71 14.82 -7.39
N GLU A 288 -4.17 15.47 -8.42
CA GLU A 288 -4.98 16.09 -9.46
C GLU A 288 -5.89 15.08 -10.16
N VAL A 289 -5.35 13.90 -10.52
CA VAL A 289 -6.15 12.80 -11.07
C VAL A 289 -7.19 12.30 -10.05
N ARG A 290 -6.77 12.04 -8.81
CA ARG A 290 -7.65 11.45 -7.80
C ARG A 290 -8.80 12.38 -7.41
N ASP A 291 -8.56 13.68 -7.41
CA ASP A 291 -9.56 14.67 -7.04
C ASP A 291 -10.66 14.74 -8.11
N ARG A 292 -10.34 14.57 -9.39
CA ARG A 292 -11.34 14.46 -10.47
C ARG A 292 -12.14 13.16 -10.34
N GLN A 293 -11.48 12.03 -10.07
CA GLN A 293 -12.19 10.76 -9.83
C GLN A 293 -13.19 10.87 -8.67
N VAL A 294 -12.82 11.55 -7.58
CA VAL A 294 -13.69 11.74 -6.42
C VAL A 294 -14.81 12.74 -6.73
N GLN A 295 -14.51 13.82 -7.44
CA GLN A 295 -15.51 14.81 -7.87
C GLN A 295 -16.55 14.20 -8.80
N ARG A 296 -16.13 13.44 -9.82
CA ARG A 296 -17.04 12.72 -10.74
C ARG A 296 -18.03 11.85 -9.98
N ALA A 297 -17.52 10.98 -9.10
CA ALA A 297 -18.37 10.11 -8.29
C ALA A 297 -19.32 10.90 -7.36
N ARG A 298 -18.83 11.99 -6.75
CA ARG A 298 -19.64 12.82 -5.83
C ARG A 298 -20.73 13.60 -6.55
N PHE A 299 -20.40 14.24 -7.67
CA PHE A 299 -21.38 15.01 -8.43
C PHE A 299 -22.38 14.12 -9.14
N ALA A 300 -21.97 12.95 -9.64
CA ALA A 300 -22.90 11.97 -10.17
C ALA A 300 -23.93 11.55 -9.10
N ALA A 301 -23.49 11.24 -7.88
CA ALA A 301 -24.39 10.94 -6.77
C ALA A 301 -25.29 12.15 -6.41
N ALA A 302 -24.71 13.34 -6.26
CA ALA A 302 -25.47 14.53 -5.89
C ALA A 302 -26.52 14.91 -6.93
N VAL A 303 -26.25 14.75 -8.23
CA VAL A 303 -27.23 15.00 -9.29
C VAL A 303 -28.33 13.93 -9.28
N SER A 304 -27.98 12.67 -9.02
CA SER A 304 -28.95 11.57 -8.91
C SER A 304 -29.87 11.70 -7.69
N ASP A 305 -29.44 12.38 -6.64
CA ASP A 305 -30.23 12.62 -5.43
C ASP A 305 -31.21 13.81 -5.57
N LEU A 306 -31.10 14.61 -6.63
CA LEU A 306 -32.01 15.73 -6.89
C LEU A 306 -33.33 15.24 -7.51
N PRO A 307 -34.47 15.88 -7.19
CA PRO A 307 -35.72 15.71 -7.94
C PRO A 307 -35.50 15.95 -9.44
N GLU A 308 -36.07 15.08 -10.29
CA GLU A 308 -35.87 15.12 -11.74
C GLU A 308 -36.29 16.47 -12.35
N GLU A 309 -37.30 17.12 -11.76
CA GLU A 309 -37.81 18.43 -12.21
C GLU A 309 -36.79 19.56 -12.02
N LEU A 310 -35.78 19.37 -11.14
CA LEU A 310 -34.70 20.32 -10.91
C LEU A 310 -33.48 20.06 -11.81
N VAL A 311 -33.43 18.94 -12.51
CA VAL A 311 -32.31 18.56 -13.40
C VAL A 311 -32.67 18.88 -14.85
N LEU A 312 -32.54 20.16 -15.21
CA LEU A 312 -32.89 20.63 -16.54
C LEU A 312 -31.77 20.36 -17.57
N GLY A 313 -32.04 19.45 -18.50
CA GLY A 313 -31.12 19.12 -19.59
C GLY A 313 -29.99 18.17 -19.18
N PRO A 314 -28.91 18.04 -19.98
CA PRO A 314 -27.89 17.00 -19.81
C PRO A 314 -26.83 17.38 -18.74
N VAL A 315 -27.25 17.87 -17.58
CA VAL A 315 -26.34 18.38 -16.51
C VAL A 315 -25.33 17.32 -16.08
N ALA A 316 -25.80 16.09 -15.82
CA ALA A 316 -24.93 14.97 -15.41
C ALA A 316 -23.85 14.69 -16.46
N ALA A 317 -24.23 14.61 -17.74
CA ALA A 317 -23.31 14.34 -18.84
C ALA A 317 -22.29 15.47 -19.03
N ARG A 318 -22.70 16.74 -18.89
CA ARG A 318 -21.79 17.89 -18.98
C ARG A 318 -20.71 17.85 -17.90
N ILE A 319 -21.11 17.70 -16.63
CA ILE A 319 -20.18 17.62 -15.49
C ILE A 319 -19.21 16.44 -15.66
N GLU A 320 -19.74 15.28 -16.06
CA GLU A 320 -18.96 14.08 -16.26
C GLU A 320 -17.92 14.26 -17.38
N ASN A 321 -18.32 14.82 -18.53
CA ASN A 321 -17.42 15.04 -19.66
C ASN A 321 -16.31 16.05 -19.33
N ASP A 322 -16.65 17.15 -18.67
CA ASP A 322 -15.67 18.19 -18.30
C ASP A 322 -14.62 17.62 -17.33
N LEU A 323 -15.06 16.90 -16.29
CA LEU A 323 -14.16 16.30 -15.30
C LEU A 323 -13.38 15.12 -15.85
N LEU A 324 -13.95 14.33 -16.76
CA LEU A 324 -13.24 13.25 -17.44
C LEU A 324 -12.13 13.83 -18.34
N ALA A 325 -12.41 14.89 -19.09
CA ALA A 325 -11.42 15.57 -19.91
C ALA A 325 -10.25 16.11 -19.06
N GLU A 326 -10.54 16.73 -17.91
CA GLU A 326 -9.50 17.10 -16.94
C GLU A 326 -8.72 15.90 -16.41
N GLN A 327 -9.41 14.83 -16.00
CA GLN A 327 -8.77 13.64 -15.48
C GLN A 327 -7.78 13.03 -16.48
N LEU A 328 -8.15 12.98 -17.77
CA LEU A 328 -7.29 12.47 -18.83
C LEU A 328 -6.04 13.34 -19.03
N ARG A 329 -6.17 14.67 -18.96
CA ARG A 329 -5.01 15.59 -19.01
C ARG A 329 -4.05 15.34 -17.85
N TYR A 330 -4.54 15.30 -16.61
CA TYR A 330 -3.69 15.02 -15.45
C TYR A 330 -3.10 13.60 -15.48
N ARG A 331 -3.80 12.64 -16.09
CA ARG A 331 -3.26 11.29 -16.29
C ARG A 331 -2.08 11.30 -17.25
N ALA A 332 -2.13 12.09 -18.32
CA ALA A 332 -0.99 12.29 -19.22
C ALA A 332 0.19 12.96 -18.49
N GLU A 333 -0.06 13.95 -17.63
CA GLU A 333 0.97 14.56 -16.79
C GLU A 333 1.60 13.58 -15.79
N VAL A 334 0.79 12.69 -15.19
CA VAL A 334 1.31 11.59 -14.35
C VAL A 334 2.22 10.68 -15.17
N MET A 335 1.83 10.31 -16.39
CA MET A 335 2.67 9.46 -17.25
C MET A 335 4.01 10.12 -17.60
N ALA A 336 3.99 11.39 -18.01
CA ALA A 336 5.21 12.15 -18.24
C ALA A 336 6.07 12.28 -16.97
N THR A 337 5.44 12.40 -15.80
CA THR A 337 6.13 12.47 -14.51
C THR A 337 6.86 11.16 -14.16
N VAL A 338 6.22 10.00 -14.36
CA VAL A 338 6.83 8.71 -14.01
C VAL A 338 7.95 8.31 -14.96
N ASP A 339 8.05 8.92 -16.14
CA ASP A 339 9.17 8.73 -17.07
C ASP A 339 10.40 9.57 -16.73
N GLY A 340 10.25 10.60 -15.88
CA GLY A 340 11.32 11.54 -15.55
C GLY A 340 12.33 11.05 -14.50
N ASP A 341 13.55 11.58 -14.56
CA ASP A 341 14.65 11.21 -13.65
C ASP A 341 14.38 11.54 -12.19
N ARG A 342 13.61 12.59 -11.91
CA ARG A 342 13.18 12.92 -10.55
C ARG A 342 12.39 11.75 -9.93
N TYR A 343 11.46 11.17 -10.67
CA TYR A 343 10.67 10.03 -10.19
C TYR A 343 11.54 8.78 -10.00
N ARG A 344 12.46 8.50 -10.92
CA ARG A 344 13.44 7.41 -10.79
C ARG A 344 14.28 7.57 -9.53
N ALA A 345 14.72 8.79 -9.19
CA ALA A 345 15.42 9.07 -7.95
C ALA A 345 14.56 8.76 -6.70
N VAL A 346 13.24 8.97 -6.76
CA VAL A 346 12.31 8.54 -5.70
C VAL A 346 12.29 7.03 -5.56
N LEU A 347 12.19 6.27 -6.66
CA LEU A 347 12.22 4.81 -6.62
C LEU A 347 13.55 4.29 -6.05
N ALA A 348 14.68 4.84 -6.48
CA ALA A 348 16.00 4.51 -5.94
C ALA A 348 16.09 4.80 -4.43
N ALA A 349 15.52 5.91 -3.96
CA ALA A 349 15.44 6.21 -2.54
C ALA A 349 14.56 5.20 -1.79
N LEU A 350 13.39 4.82 -2.33
CA LEU A 350 12.52 3.83 -1.72
C LEU A 350 13.17 2.45 -1.58
N ALA A 351 13.98 2.03 -2.56
CA ALA A 351 14.77 0.79 -2.48
C ALA A 351 15.73 0.81 -1.28
N ARG A 352 16.46 1.91 -1.07
CA ARG A 352 17.35 2.05 0.10
C ARG A 352 16.58 2.02 1.40
N TRP A 353 15.47 2.75 1.49
CA TRP A 353 14.66 2.83 2.72
C TRP A 353 13.95 1.52 3.07
N ARG A 354 13.74 0.63 2.09
CA ARG A 354 13.20 -0.71 2.30
C ARG A 354 14.16 -1.60 3.09
N THR A 355 15.47 -1.50 2.84
CA THR A 355 16.47 -2.41 3.43
C THR A 355 17.27 -1.75 4.54
N ASP A 356 17.71 -0.52 4.31
CA ASP A 356 18.62 0.20 5.19
C ASP A 356 18.14 1.64 5.41
N PRO A 357 17.05 1.85 6.19
CA PRO A 357 16.62 3.19 6.56
C PRO A 357 17.71 3.89 7.39
N PRO A 358 17.95 5.19 7.18
CA PRO A 358 18.97 5.94 7.92
C PRO A 358 18.49 6.19 9.35
N LEU A 359 18.96 5.36 10.28
CA LEU A 359 18.59 5.41 11.69
C LEU A 359 19.49 6.37 12.48
N THR A 360 18.95 6.93 13.56
CA THR A 360 19.72 7.72 14.55
C THR A 360 20.04 6.90 15.79
N GLU A 361 20.85 7.44 16.69
CA GLU A 361 21.15 6.81 17.99
C GLU A 361 19.89 6.55 18.85
N ASP A 362 18.81 7.33 18.69
CA ASP A 362 17.53 7.11 19.37
C ASP A 362 16.93 5.72 19.05
N ALA A 363 17.33 5.08 17.94
CA ALA A 363 16.91 3.73 17.56
C ALA A 363 17.52 2.63 18.47
N THR A 364 18.68 2.87 19.08
CA THR A 364 19.38 1.89 19.96
C THR A 364 18.53 1.44 21.15
N SER A 365 17.54 2.23 21.55
CA SER A 365 16.57 1.89 22.61
C SER A 365 15.56 0.80 22.22
N GLY A 366 15.63 0.24 21.00
CA GLY A 366 14.86 -0.91 20.58
C GLY A 366 13.35 -0.67 20.46
N ALA A 367 12.56 -1.75 20.43
CA ALA A 367 11.11 -1.70 20.22
C ALA A 367 10.32 -0.81 21.21
N ARG A 368 10.91 -0.43 22.35
CA ARG A 368 10.27 0.48 23.32
C ARG A 368 10.06 1.89 22.73
N VAL A 369 11.03 2.39 21.96
CA VAL A 369 10.95 3.74 21.38
C VAL A 369 9.84 3.84 20.33
N LEU A 370 9.72 2.80 19.52
CA LEU A 370 8.63 2.59 18.56
C LEU A 370 7.27 2.63 19.28
N LYS A 371 7.08 1.82 20.34
CA LYS A 371 5.85 1.78 21.17
C LYS A 371 5.50 3.14 21.77
N LYS A 372 6.49 3.90 22.22
CA LYS A 372 6.29 5.24 22.77
C LYS A 372 5.83 6.22 21.69
N ALA A 373 6.44 6.22 20.52
CA ALA A 373 6.08 7.08 19.39
C ALA A 373 4.64 6.80 18.89
N ALA A 374 4.30 5.53 18.68
CA ALA A 374 2.96 5.09 18.31
C ALA A 374 1.89 5.57 19.31
N ARG A 375 2.11 5.37 20.61
CA ARG A 375 1.18 5.82 21.67
C ARG A 375 1.02 7.35 21.66
N LYS A 376 2.11 8.09 21.46
CA LYS A 376 2.06 9.56 21.38
C LYS A 376 1.26 10.03 20.16
N ALA A 377 1.40 9.37 19.02
CA ALA A 377 0.61 9.67 17.83
C ALA A 377 -0.89 9.46 18.08
N ARG A 378 -1.27 8.36 18.74
CA ARG A 378 -2.67 8.09 19.12
C ARG A 378 -3.24 9.13 20.09
N ARG A 379 -2.56 9.41 21.20
CA ARG A 379 -2.98 10.44 22.17
C ARG A 379 -3.17 11.81 21.49
N LYS A 380 -2.30 12.14 20.53
CA LYS A 380 -2.38 13.39 19.77
C LYS A 380 -3.55 13.41 18.77
N ALA A 381 -4.00 12.26 18.28
CA ALA A 381 -5.22 12.15 17.49
C ALA A 381 -6.44 12.34 18.38
N ASP A 382 -6.51 11.62 19.50
CA ASP A 382 -7.62 11.68 20.46
C ASP A 382 -7.81 13.12 20.99
N LYS A 383 -6.72 13.80 21.40
CA LYS A 383 -6.77 15.20 21.85
C LYS A 383 -7.32 16.15 20.79
N ARG A 384 -6.94 15.96 19.53
CA ARG A 384 -7.43 16.84 18.45
C ARG A 384 -8.86 16.56 18.06
N LEU A 385 -9.31 15.32 18.20
CA LEU A 385 -10.69 14.97 17.99
C LEU A 385 -11.57 15.58 19.07
N ALA A 386 -11.20 15.44 20.35
CA ALA A 386 -11.91 16.09 21.45
C ALA A 386 -12.00 17.61 21.23
N ALA A 387 -10.86 18.27 20.97
CA ALA A 387 -10.84 19.71 20.70
C ALA A 387 -11.63 20.15 19.43
N ALA A 388 -11.88 19.25 18.48
CA ALA A 388 -12.70 19.56 17.30
C ALA A 388 -14.20 19.29 17.53
N LEU A 389 -14.56 18.61 18.61
CA LEU A 389 -15.94 18.31 19.02
C LEU A 389 -16.41 19.25 20.13
N ASP A 390 -15.50 19.75 20.97
CA ASP A 390 -15.79 20.65 22.10
C ASP A 390 -15.92 22.12 21.67
N ASP A 391 -15.50 22.46 20.44
CA ASP A 391 -15.41 23.81 19.90
C ASP A 391 -16.36 23.93 18.70
N ASP A 392 -16.89 25.12 18.38
CA ASP A 392 -17.42 25.47 17.03
C ASP A 392 -16.28 25.48 15.99
N GLY A 393 -15.29 24.59 16.14
CA GLY A 393 -13.92 24.64 15.60
C GLY A 393 -13.82 24.52 14.09
N GLY A 394 -14.96 24.60 13.41
CA GLY A 394 -15.09 24.68 11.97
C GLY A 394 -14.45 23.50 11.24
N ASP A 395 -14.46 23.61 9.92
CA ASP A 395 -13.90 22.58 9.05
C ASP A 395 -12.40 22.38 9.29
N GLU A 396 -11.68 23.40 9.75
CA GLU A 396 -10.23 23.32 9.95
C GLU A 396 -9.82 22.43 11.14
N ALA A 397 -10.51 22.51 12.28
CA ALA A 397 -10.22 21.66 13.42
C ALA A 397 -10.53 20.19 13.10
N LEU A 398 -11.69 19.92 12.48
CA LEU A 398 -12.05 18.59 11.98
C LEU A 398 -11.03 18.05 10.99
N HIS A 399 -10.56 18.89 10.07
CA HIS A 399 -9.53 18.53 9.10
C HIS A 399 -8.19 18.17 9.78
N ARG A 400 -7.76 18.94 10.79
CA ARG A 400 -6.54 18.64 11.59
C ARG A 400 -6.70 17.36 12.40
N ALA A 401 -7.87 17.12 13.00
CA ALA A 401 -8.20 15.90 13.73
C ALA A 401 -8.15 14.68 12.80
N ARG A 402 -8.79 14.76 11.64
CA ARG A 402 -8.75 13.73 10.58
C ARG A 402 -7.33 13.40 10.13
N LYS A 403 -6.47 14.41 9.88
CA LYS A 403 -5.05 14.18 9.55
C LYS A 403 -4.32 13.44 10.68
N ALA A 404 -4.61 13.75 11.95
CA ALA A 404 -4.01 13.08 13.10
C ALA A 404 -4.50 11.64 13.25
N ALA A 405 -5.80 11.40 13.11
CA ALA A 405 -6.40 10.07 13.16
C ALA A 405 -5.83 9.15 12.07
N LYS A 406 -5.74 9.62 10.82
CA LYS A 406 -5.13 8.84 9.72
C LYS A 406 -3.69 8.43 10.01
N ARG A 407 -2.88 9.33 10.61
CA ARG A 407 -1.52 9.00 11.04
C ARG A 407 -1.53 7.92 12.13
N ALA A 408 -2.35 8.08 13.16
CA ALA A 408 -2.41 7.12 14.27
C ALA A 408 -2.95 5.73 13.86
N ALA A 409 -3.87 5.67 12.90
CA ALA A 409 -4.50 4.42 12.44
C ALA A 409 -3.62 3.55 11.52
N THR A 410 -2.41 4.00 11.20
CA THR A 410 -1.43 3.23 10.43
C THR A 410 -1.02 1.98 11.23
N PRO A 411 -0.96 0.76 10.65
CA PRO A 411 -0.62 -0.46 11.38
C PRO A 411 0.72 -0.42 12.11
N ALA A 412 1.74 0.22 11.53
CA ALA A 412 3.00 0.50 12.24
C ALA A 412 2.80 1.30 13.54
N ASN A 413 1.75 2.11 13.63
CA ASN A 413 1.44 2.89 14.83
C ASN A 413 0.53 2.15 15.81
N SER A 414 0.28 0.85 15.58
CA SER A 414 -0.54 0.00 16.44
C SER A 414 0.33 -0.92 17.31
N PRO A 415 0.02 -1.08 18.61
CA PRO A 415 0.77 -1.97 19.51
C PRO A 415 0.86 -3.43 19.04
N ALA A 416 -0.16 -3.90 18.31
CA ALA A 416 -0.21 -5.26 17.76
C ALA A 416 0.71 -5.45 16.54
N GLY A 417 0.99 -4.38 15.79
CA GLY A 417 1.77 -4.44 14.53
C GLY A 417 3.23 -4.86 14.70
N TRP A 418 3.75 -4.89 15.93
CA TRP A 418 5.15 -5.21 16.24
C TRP A 418 5.33 -6.45 17.11
N SER A 419 4.29 -7.26 17.29
CA SER A 419 4.32 -8.42 18.19
C SER A 419 4.64 -9.76 17.51
N GLY A 420 4.87 -9.77 16.19
CA GLY A 420 4.80 -10.98 15.36
C GLY A 420 6.05 -11.86 15.26
N ARG A 421 7.29 -11.36 15.37
CA ARG A 421 8.49 -12.14 14.98
C ARG A 421 9.26 -12.80 16.12
N ARG A 422 9.23 -12.26 17.34
CA ARG A 422 10.00 -12.81 18.48
C ARG A 422 9.50 -14.17 19.01
N ARG A 423 8.35 -14.67 18.54
CA ARG A 423 7.76 -15.96 18.98
C ARG A 423 8.19 -17.17 18.13
N ALA A 424 8.93 -16.97 17.04
CA ALA A 424 9.39 -18.07 16.18
C ALA A 424 10.69 -18.74 16.66
N ARG A 425 11.50 -18.08 17.50
CA ARG A 425 12.78 -18.61 18.02
C ARG A 425 12.68 -19.34 19.38
N SER A 426 11.52 -19.40 20.04
CA SER A 426 11.38 -20.15 21.30
C SER A 426 10.26 -21.19 21.20
N GLY A 427 10.67 -22.45 20.99
CA GLY A 427 9.80 -23.61 21.08
C GLY A 427 9.23 -23.77 22.49
N SER A 428 7.92 -23.59 22.62
CA SER A 428 7.08 -24.31 23.59
C SER A 428 5.60 -24.07 23.27
N PRO A 429 4.81 -25.12 23.01
CA PRO A 429 3.43 -24.98 22.60
C PRO A 429 2.55 -24.94 23.85
N HIS A 430 2.26 -23.77 24.43
CA HIS A 430 1.08 -23.60 25.28
C HIS A 430 0.65 -22.13 25.30
N THR A 431 -0.68 -21.91 25.31
CA THR A 431 -1.42 -20.63 25.23
C THR A 431 -1.78 -20.11 23.82
N ARG A 432 -2.66 -20.85 23.12
CA ARG A 432 -3.63 -20.25 22.18
C ARG A 432 -4.90 -19.94 22.95
N ARG A 433 -5.20 -18.67 23.20
CA ARG A 433 -6.59 -18.24 23.38
C ARG A 433 -6.77 -16.76 23.05
N SER A 434 -7.71 -16.53 22.13
CA SER A 434 -8.44 -15.28 21.87
C SER A 434 -7.63 -14.06 21.42
N ARG A 435 -7.89 -13.61 20.18
CA ARG A 435 -8.54 -12.32 19.85
C ARG A 435 -8.39 -12.04 18.36
N GLY A 436 -9.30 -12.61 17.58
CA GLY A 436 -9.91 -11.84 16.50
C GLY A 436 -10.75 -10.71 17.12
N PHE A 437 -11.08 -9.70 16.33
CA PHE A 437 -11.87 -8.54 16.72
C PHE A 437 -11.09 -7.36 17.35
N SER A 438 -10.62 -6.45 16.49
CA SER A 438 -11.03 -5.04 16.50
C SER A 438 -10.09 -4.22 15.60
N GLY A 439 -10.56 -3.89 14.40
CA GLY A 439 -9.91 -2.93 13.52
C GLY A 439 -10.90 -2.10 12.70
N SER A 440 -12.17 -2.51 12.57
CA SER A 440 -13.14 -1.84 11.70
C SER A 440 -14.03 -0.79 12.39
N THR A 441 -14.12 -0.74 13.71
CA THR A 441 -15.16 0.08 14.38
C THR A 441 -14.81 1.55 14.66
N ARG A 442 -13.76 2.12 14.05
CA ARG A 442 -13.45 3.57 14.24
C ARG A 442 -13.21 4.40 12.99
N THR A 443 -13.15 3.78 11.82
CA THR A 443 -13.25 4.48 10.52
C THR A 443 -14.69 4.66 10.04
N ALA A 444 -15.66 3.99 10.68
CA ALA A 444 -17.08 4.10 10.36
C ALA A 444 -17.70 5.48 10.65
N TRP A 445 -17.01 6.35 11.38
CA TRP A 445 -17.49 7.70 11.76
C TRP A 445 -17.13 8.81 10.75
N TRP A 446 -16.54 8.49 9.60
CA TRP A 446 -16.13 9.50 8.61
C TRP A 446 -16.49 9.19 7.15
N PRO A 447 -17.73 8.80 6.81
CA PRO A 447 -18.16 8.88 5.41
C PRO A 447 -18.60 10.30 5.02
N TRP A 448 -18.95 11.19 5.95
CA TRP A 448 -19.54 12.50 5.65
C TRP A 448 -18.85 13.62 6.44
N ALA A 449 -18.00 14.38 5.76
CA ALA A 449 -17.70 15.76 6.12
C ALA A 449 -17.82 16.54 4.80
N PRO A 450 -18.78 17.46 4.67
CA PRO A 450 -18.94 18.26 3.47
C PRO A 450 -17.67 19.10 3.29
N SER A 451 -17.14 19.13 2.07
CA SER A 451 -16.33 20.27 1.67
C SER A 451 -17.31 21.43 1.54
N ALA A 452 -17.24 22.45 2.40
CA ALA A 452 -18.03 23.66 2.23
C ALA A 452 -17.84 24.23 0.80
N PRO A 453 -18.89 24.82 0.20
CA PRO A 453 -18.80 25.42 -1.13
C PRO A 453 -17.79 26.58 -1.09
N SER A 454 -16.97 26.67 -2.12
CA SER A 454 -16.17 27.86 -2.42
C SER A 454 -17.13 29.06 -2.50
N GLY A 455 -17.02 30.00 -1.56
CA GLY A 455 -17.65 31.31 -1.70
C GLY A 455 -17.14 32.02 -2.96
N PRO A 456 -17.90 32.99 -3.50
CA PRO A 456 -17.55 33.65 -4.75
C PRO A 456 -16.20 34.37 -4.62
N ALA A 457 -15.39 34.30 -5.67
CA ALA A 457 -14.14 35.01 -5.79
C ALA A 457 -14.37 36.52 -5.57
N PRO A 458 -13.49 37.23 -4.82
CA PRO A 458 -13.59 38.67 -4.70
C PRO A 458 -13.41 39.32 -6.07
N GLY A 459 -14.32 40.23 -6.38
CA GLY A 459 -14.49 40.86 -7.68
C GLY A 459 -13.23 41.54 -8.20
N ALA A 460 -13.10 41.49 -9.52
CA ALA A 460 -12.19 42.33 -10.28
C ALA A 460 -12.41 43.81 -9.92
N PRO A 461 -11.35 44.61 -9.68
CA PRO A 461 -11.50 46.04 -9.52
C PRO A 461 -11.80 46.68 -10.87
N THR A 462 -12.91 47.41 -10.90
CA THR A 462 -13.32 48.36 -11.94
C THR A 462 -12.23 49.41 -12.19
N ALA A 463 -12.04 49.72 -13.47
CA ALA A 463 -11.17 50.77 -13.97
C ALA A 463 -11.40 52.13 -13.29
N ARG A 464 -10.30 52.80 -12.93
CA ARG A 464 -10.25 54.26 -12.77
C ARG A 464 -9.16 54.83 -13.66
N THR A 465 -9.60 55.76 -14.48
CA THR A 465 -8.84 56.69 -15.33
C THR A 465 -7.96 57.62 -14.49
N GLY A 466 -6.72 57.87 -14.94
CA GLY A 466 -5.82 58.90 -14.40
C GLY A 466 -4.41 58.81 -14.98
N SER A 467 -4.08 59.79 -15.83
CA SER A 467 -2.86 59.97 -16.66
C SER A 467 -1.50 60.09 -15.92
N PRO A 468 -0.36 60.09 -16.67
CA PRO A 468 0.94 59.57 -16.21
C PRO A 468 2.00 60.65 -15.91
N SER A 469 3.07 60.25 -15.22
CA SER A 469 4.34 60.99 -15.22
C SER A 469 5.54 60.04 -15.11
N GLY A 470 6.54 60.25 -15.98
CA GLY A 470 7.95 60.08 -15.64
C GLY A 470 8.74 58.93 -16.28
N CYS A 471 9.55 59.30 -17.29
CA CYS A 471 10.86 58.74 -17.67
C CYS A 471 10.91 57.36 -18.35
N SER A 472 11.14 57.30 -19.68
CA SER A 472 12.44 57.36 -20.38
C SER A 472 13.30 56.12 -20.07
N THR A 473 13.84 55.32 -20.98
CA THR A 473 14.32 55.36 -22.38
C THR A 473 14.30 53.89 -22.88
N GLY A 474 14.35 53.46 -24.14
CA GLY A 474 14.52 54.02 -25.47
C GLY A 474 14.67 52.83 -26.43
N SER A 475 14.15 52.96 -27.67
CA SER A 475 14.59 52.28 -28.91
C SER A 475 14.27 50.77 -29.04
N SER A 476 13.56 50.24 -30.06
CA SER A 476 13.55 50.61 -31.48
C SER A 476 12.31 50.09 -32.25
N CYS A 477 11.93 50.90 -33.25
CA CYS A 477 11.05 50.79 -34.42
C CYS A 477 11.11 49.44 -35.20
N ARG A 478 10.19 48.98 -36.07
CA ARG A 478 8.94 49.48 -36.75
C ARG A 478 8.29 48.28 -37.53
N PRO A 479 7.18 48.42 -38.31
CA PRO A 479 6.02 47.50 -38.27
C PRO A 479 5.66 46.83 -39.61
N ARG A 480 4.54 46.08 -39.64
CA ARG A 480 3.71 45.88 -40.85
C ARG A 480 2.21 45.90 -40.53
N ALA A 481 1.44 46.41 -41.48
CA ALA A 481 0.07 46.92 -41.37
C ALA A 481 -1.03 45.90 -41.73
N ALA A 482 -2.21 46.11 -41.11
CA ALA A 482 -3.66 46.04 -41.49
C ALA A 482 -4.12 45.46 -42.87
N PRO A 483 -5.44 45.28 -43.16
CA PRO A 483 -6.66 45.71 -42.42
C PRO A 483 -7.88 44.73 -42.40
N ALA A 484 -8.99 45.28 -41.87
CA ALA A 484 -10.30 44.73 -41.50
C ALA A 484 -11.38 44.68 -42.62
N THR A 485 -12.56 44.11 -42.31
CA THR A 485 -13.94 44.49 -42.75
C THR A 485 -14.96 43.80 -41.80
N MET A 486 -15.73 44.53 -40.96
CA MET A 486 -17.05 45.20 -41.12
C MET A 486 -18.33 44.32 -41.00
N SER A 487 -19.16 44.64 -39.98
CA SER A 487 -20.56 44.23 -39.69
C SER A 487 -21.60 44.95 -40.61
N PRO A 488 -22.95 44.79 -40.52
CA PRO A 488 -23.80 45.28 -39.37
C PRO A 488 -25.19 44.59 -39.13
N GLY A 489 -25.90 45.00 -38.06
CA GLY A 489 -27.39 45.11 -38.07
C GLY A 489 -28.20 44.53 -36.88
N SER A 490 -28.75 45.41 -36.03
CA SER A 490 -29.78 45.21 -34.96
C SER A 490 -30.99 46.15 -35.24
N PRO A 491 -31.99 46.37 -34.34
CA PRO A 491 -33.03 45.54 -33.67
C PRO A 491 -34.46 46.09 -34.02
N PRO A 492 -35.59 46.06 -33.22
CA PRO A 492 -35.78 46.50 -31.80
C PRO A 492 -36.81 45.72 -30.89
N ASP A 493 -36.85 46.15 -29.62
CA ASP A 493 -37.69 45.87 -28.42
C ASP A 493 -39.13 46.49 -28.51
N PRO A 494 -40.17 46.20 -27.65
CA PRO A 494 -40.30 46.81 -26.31
C PRO A 494 -41.10 46.06 -25.18
N SER A 495 -40.56 46.10 -23.95
CA SER A 495 -41.17 46.49 -22.63
C SER A 495 -42.46 45.86 -22.01
N ARG A 496 -42.41 45.52 -20.70
CA ARG A 496 -43.25 46.03 -19.55
C ARG A 496 -43.26 45.08 -18.30
N THR A 497 -42.64 45.45 -17.16
CA THR A 497 -43.17 46.04 -15.89
C THR A 497 -43.89 45.11 -14.88
N ALA A 498 -43.31 44.98 -13.66
CA ALA A 498 -43.90 44.93 -12.29
C ALA A 498 -42.96 44.12 -11.35
N GLY A 499 -42.66 44.40 -10.08
CA GLY A 499 -43.15 45.40 -9.12
C GLY A 499 -43.58 44.80 -7.76
N TRP A 500 -42.63 44.37 -6.89
CA TRP A 500 -42.70 44.29 -5.38
C TRP A 500 -43.72 43.32 -4.70
N PRO A 501 -43.66 43.01 -3.36
CA PRO A 501 -42.65 43.23 -2.30
C PRO A 501 -42.32 42.01 -1.37
N CYS A 502 -41.38 42.29 -0.45
CA CYS A 502 -41.03 41.70 0.86
C CYS A 502 -42.14 41.03 1.70
N LEU A 503 -41.82 39.97 2.46
CA LEU A 503 -42.39 39.72 3.81
C LEU A 503 -41.58 38.72 4.65
N THR A 504 -41.26 39.18 5.86
CA THR A 504 -40.63 38.50 6.99
C THR A 504 -41.71 37.88 7.90
N ALA A 505 -41.35 36.79 8.59
CA ALA A 505 -41.82 36.38 9.93
C ALA A 505 -43.09 35.52 10.15
N MET A 506 -42.87 34.48 10.97
CA MET A 506 -43.70 33.91 12.06
C MET A 506 -44.97 33.09 11.76
N MET A 507 -44.95 31.80 12.13
CA MET A 507 -45.59 31.22 13.34
C MET A 507 -45.57 29.68 13.23
N SER A 508 -44.90 28.97 14.14
CA SER A 508 -45.43 28.39 15.39
C SER A 508 -46.31 27.14 15.20
N GLY A 509 -45.95 26.07 15.93
CA GLY A 509 -46.94 25.21 16.57
C GLY A 509 -47.18 23.84 15.93
N ARG A 510 -46.39 22.83 16.34
CA ARG A 510 -47.00 21.55 16.73
C ARG A 510 -46.12 20.78 17.71
N THR A 511 -46.57 20.81 18.95
CA THR A 511 -46.21 19.90 20.03
C THR A 511 -46.66 18.48 19.69
N LYS A 512 -45.85 17.47 20.01
CA LYS A 512 -46.34 16.18 20.50
C LYS A 512 -45.29 15.52 21.39
N SER A 513 -45.75 15.29 22.61
CA SER A 513 -45.16 14.62 23.76
C SER A 513 -44.79 13.16 23.49
N GLY A 514 -43.73 12.70 24.15
CA GLY A 514 -43.32 11.29 24.22
C GLY A 514 -42.27 11.08 25.31
N THR A 515 -42.70 11.14 26.56
CA THR A 515 -41.91 10.93 27.77
C THR A 515 -41.51 9.45 27.92
N THR A 516 -40.25 9.14 28.20
CA THR A 516 -39.88 7.90 28.90
C THR A 516 -38.66 8.13 29.78
N ALA A 517 -38.80 7.74 31.04
CA ALA A 517 -38.05 8.22 32.19
C ALA A 517 -36.66 7.57 32.38
N LEU A 518 -35.72 8.40 32.86
CA LEU A 518 -34.46 7.99 33.48
C LEU A 518 -34.71 7.46 34.90
N ALA A 519 -34.26 6.24 35.19
CA ALA A 519 -34.18 5.72 36.56
C ALA A 519 -32.78 5.98 37.14
N THR A 520 -32.71 6.89 38.10
CA THR A 520 -31.58 7.08 39.00
C THR A 520 -31.77 6.18 40.23
N LYS A 521 -30.73 5.43 40.62
CA LYS A 521 -30.62 4.85 41.97
C LYS A 521 -29.34 5.34 42.62
N ARG A 522 -29.50 5.93 43.79
CA ARG A 522 -28.49 6.49 44.69
C ARG A 522 -28.49 5.69 46.00
N LYS A 523 -27.34 5.78 46.70
CA LYS A 523 -27.03 5.53 48.14
C LYS A 523 -26.29 4.22 48.49
N PRO A 524 -25.51 4.18 49.60
CA PRO A 524 -24.82 5.28 50.31
C PRO A 524 -23.36 4.95 50.76
N ASN A 525 -22.77 5.92 51.46
CA ASN A 525 -21.43 6.09 52.04
C ASN A 525 -20.92 5.03 53.06
N GLY A 526 -19.60 5.02 53.26
CA GLY A 526 -18.86 4.55 54.46
C GLY A 526 -17.41 4.19 54.12
N SER A 527 -16.49 5.16 54.01
CA SER A 527 -15.55 5.66 55.04
C SER A 527 -14.28 4.82 55.27
N THR A 528 -13.15 5.52 55.06
CA THR A 528 -11.87 5.51 55.80
C THR A 528 -10.80 4.43 55.57
N ALA A 529 -9.57 4.99 55.52
CA ALA A 529 -8.30 4.46 55.98
C ALA A 529 -7.30 3.89 54.94
N THR A 530 -6.43 4.80 54.49
CA THR A 530 -4.96 4.75 54.62
C THR A 530 -4.20 3.42 54.37
N GLY A 531 -3.18 3.47 53.50
CA GLY A 531 -2.04 2.55 53.68
C GLY A 531 -1.17 2.24 52.46
N ARG A 532 -0.16 3.08 52.25
CA ARG A 532 1.24 2.79 51.83
C ARG A 532 1.56 1.66 50.82
N ARG A 533 2.40 2.09 49.86
CA ARG A 533 3.46 1.35 49.12
C ARG A 533 3.95 0.07 49.81
N CYS A 534 4.17 -0.98 49.02
CA CYS A 534 5.53 -1.47 48.76
C CYS A 534 5.58 -2.46 47.59
N SER A 535 6.60 -2.25 46.76
CA SER A 535 7.20 -3.15 45.80
C SER A 535 7.75 -4.41 46.46
N ARG A 536 7.66 -5.58 45.79
CA ARG A 536 8.83 -6.44 45.51
C ARG A 536 8.46 -7.65 44.64
N ASN A 537 9.39 -7.92 43.72
CA ASN A 537 9.61 -9.19 43.03
C ASN A 537 9.65 -10.37 44.00
N TYR A 538 9.11 -11.51 43.59
CA TYR A 538 9.72 -12.85 43.61
C TYR A 538 9.05 -13.62 42.46
N GLY A 539 9.75 -14.39 41.64
CA GLY A 539 10.66 -15.44 42.05
C GLY A 539 9.86 -16.74 42.06
N SER A 540 10.13 -17.56 41.05
CA SER A 540 9.66 -18.93 40.82
C SER A 540 9.35 -19.76 42.07
N CYS A 541 8.19 -20.44 42.09
CA CYS A 541 8.02 -21.77 42.67
C CYS A 541 6.83 -22.49 42.03
N ARG A 542 7.05 -23.76 41.66
CA ARG A 542 6.04 -24.74 41.20
C ARG A 542 4.98 -24.97 42.29
N PRO A 543 3.73 -25.29 41.93
CA PRO A 543 2.85 -26.03 42.83
C PRO A 543 2.43 -27.37 42.20
N GLY A 544 2.94 -28.45 42.76
CA GLY A 544 2.21 -29.72 42.83
C GLY A 544 1.80 -29.89 44.28
N CYS A 545 0.51 -29.71 44.55
CA CYS A 545 -0.28 -30.41 45.56
C CYS A 545 -1.67 -29.79 45.62
N ASN A 546 -2.66 -30.66 45.40
CA ASN A 546 -4.09 -30.43 45.50
C ASN A 546 -4.48 -29.90 46.88
N CYS A 547 -5.44 -28.96 46.91
CA CYS A 547 -6.67 -29.04 47.71
C CYS A 547 -7.63 -27.92 47.26
N SER A 548 -8.82 -28.30 46.80
CA SER A 548 -9.99 -27.43 46.59
C SER A 548 -10.91 -27.50 47.83
N PRO A 549 -12.06 -26.82 47.89
CA PRO A 549 -12.35 -25.39 47.75
C PRO A 549 -13.09 -24.85 49.02
N GLY A 550 -12.95 -23.57 49.37
CA GLY A 550 -13.72 -23.02 50.49
C GLY A 550 -13.59 -21.50 50.65
N SER A 551 -14.67 -20.80 50.29
CA SER A 551 -15.25 -19.66 51.00
C SER A 551 -14.32 -18.58 51.59
N CYS A 552 -14.23 -17.45 50.88
CA CYS A 552 -14.56 -16.08 51.34
C CYS A 552 -13.97 -15.02 50.39
#